data_AF-A0A2P2MIC3-F1
#
_entry.id   AF-A0A2P2MIC3-F1
#
_cell.length_a   1.000
_cell.length_b   1.000
_cell.length_c   1.000
_cell.angle_alpha   90.00
_cell.angle_beta   90.00
_cell.angle_gamma   90.00
#
_symmetry.space_group_name_H-M   'P 1'
#
loop_
_entity.id
_entity.type
_entity.pdbx_description
1 polymer ?
#
loop_
_entity_poly.entity_id
_entity_poly.type
_entity_poly.pdbx_seq_one_letter_code
_entity_poly.pdbx_strand_id
1 'polypeptide(L)'
;MHGGLSPDLHSLDQIRNLLRPTEVPDRGLLCDLLWSDPSKDVLGWGMNDRGVSFTFGPDRVTEFLQKHDLDLICRAHQVVEHGYEFFANRQLVTIFSAPNYCGEFDNAGAMMSVDGTLMCSFQILKPAEKKSRFPFPIATTGKPGNPSAGVGVFSSTTTAKPGNSPGGIKSFLGAKV
;
A
#
# COMPACT_ATOMS: atom_id res chain seq x y z
N MET A 1 -4.37 6.41 1.56
CA MET A 1 -5.79 6.03 1.30
C MET A 1 -5.88 4.52 1.08
N HIS A 2 -7.06 3.90 1.00
CA HIS A 2 -7.15 2.44 0.80
C HIS A 2 -7.00 2.07 -0.69
N GLY A 3 -7.88 2.61 -1.53
CA GLY A 3 -7.87 2.49 -2.98
C GLY A 3 -6.72 3.29 -3.58
N GLY A 4 -7.07 4.27 -4.40
CA GLY A 4 -6.11 5.07 -5.13
C GLY A 4 -6.66 6.47 -5.42
N LEU A 5 -6.19 7.07 -6.50
CA LEU A 5 -6.59 8.40 -6.91
C LEU A 5 -7.98 8.37 -7.57
N SER A 6 -8.64 9.52 -7.62
CA SER A 6 -9.90 9.70 -8.35
C SER A 6 -9.73 10.75 -9.44
N PRO A 7 -10.33 10.57 -10.63
CA PRO A 7 -10.42 11.64 -11.62
C PRO A 7 -11.18 12.87 -11.09
N ASP A 8 -12.05 12.67 -10.09
CA ASP A 8 -12.82 13.73 -9.45
C ASP A 8 -12.07 14.42 -8.29
N LEU A 9 -10.87 13.94 -7.92
CA LEU A 9 -10.07 14.52 -6.85
C LEU A 9 -9.19 15.66 -7.37
N HIS A 10 -9.66 16.89 -7.19
CA HIS A 10 -8.95 18.10 -7.60
C HIS A 10 -8.38 18.89 -6.41
N SER A 11 -8.98 18.76 -5.22
CA SER A 11 -8.53 19.36 -3.97
C SER A 11 -8.71 18.38 -2.81
N LEU A 12 -7.76 18.40 -1.87
CA LEU A 12 -7.87 17.63 -0.61
C LEU A 12 -9.07 18.08 0.24
N ASP A 13 -9.61 19.28 0.03
CA ASP A 13 -10.82 19.74 0.70
C ASP A 13 -12.06 18.94 0.30
N GLN A 14 -12.09 18.37 -0.91
CA GLN A 14 -13.19 17.49 -1.31
C GLN A 14 -13.27 16.26 -0.40
N ILE A 15 -12.12 15.73 0.05
CA ILE A 15 -12.06 14.62 1.02
C ILE A 15 -12.50 15.11 2.40
N ARG A 16 -12.01 16.26 2.85
CA ARG A 16 -12.34 16.85 4.16
C ARG A 16 -13.84 17.12 4.32
N ASN A 17 -14.50 17.47 3.22
CA ASN A 17 -15.92 17.83 3.18
C ASN A 17 -16.87 16.67 2.89
N LEU A 18 -16.37 15.42 2.79
CA LEU A 18 -17.24 14.25 2.71
C LEU A 18 -18.10 14.14 3.97
N LEU A 19 -19.41 14.23 3.79
CA LEU A 19 -20.38 14.10 4.89
C LEU A 19 -20.31 12.69 5.49
N ARG A 20 -20.38 12.64 6.82
CA ARG A 20 -20.36 11.39 7.60
C ARG A 20 -21.53 11.39 8.59
N PRO A 21 -22.21 10.25 8.79
CA PRO A 21 -21.97 8.95 8.15
C PRO A 21 -22.40 8.93 6.67
N THR A 22 -21.80 8.04 5.87
CA THR A 22 -22.18 7.81 4.48
C THR A 22 -21.90 6.36 4.11
N GLU A 23 -22.76 5.79 3.28
CA GLU A 23 -22.48 4.54 2.57
C GLU A 23 -21.47 4.80 1.44
N VAL A 24 -20.77 3.76 1.01
CA VAL A 24 -19.89 3.84 -0.17
C VAL A 24 -20.76 3.83 -1.42
N PRO A 25 -20.75 4.90 -2.25
CA PRO A 25 -21.52 4.93 -3.48
C PRO A 25 -20.90 4.01 -4.55
N ASP A 26 -21.68 3.64 -5.56
CA ASP A 26 -21.19 2.79 -6.67
C ASP A 26 -20.17 3.52 -7.57
N ARG A 27 -20.12 4.85 -7.54
CA ARG A 27 -19.24 5.69 -8.37
C ARG A 27 -18.88 7.02 -7.71
N GLY A 28 -17.88 7.70 -8.28
CA GLY A 28 -17.42 9.02 -7.88
C GLY A 28 -16.37 8.98 -6.76
N LEU A 29 -15.98 10.16 -6.29
CA LEU A 29 -14.82 10.36 -5.40
C LEU A 29 -14.64 9.32 -4.29
N LEU A 30 -15.66 9.09 -3.45
CA LEU A 30 -15.52 8.15 -2.33
C LEU A 30 -15.34 6.69 -2.80
N CYS A 31 -16.02 6.29 -3.88
CA CYS A 31 -15.81 4.98 -4.49
C CYS A 31 -14.35 4.85 -4.96
N ASP A 32 -13.85 5.84 -5.68
CA ASP A 32 -12.52 5.79 -6.28
C ASP A 32 -11.38 5.79 -5.25
N LEU A 33 -11.53 6.56 -4.16
CA LEU A 33 -10.59 6.56 -3.04
C LEU A 33 -10.45 5.19 -2.35
N LEU A 34 -11.43 4.30 -2.56
CA LEU A 34 -11.49 2.96 -1.99
C LEU A 34 -11.18 1.86 -3.01
N TRP A 35 -11.49 2.06 -4.29
CA TRP A 35 -11.50 0.98 -5.29
C TRP A 35 -10.58 1.17 -6.50
N SER A 36 -9.98 2.34 -6.70
CA SER A 36 -9.05 2.52 -7.82
C SER A 36 -7.69 1.86 -7.57
N ASP A 37 -7.00 1.50 -8.65
CA ASP A 37 -5.70 0.82 -8.62
C ASP A 37 -4.64 1.48 -9.52
N PRO A 38 -3.36 1.53 -9.12
CA PRO A 38 -2.29 1.88 -10.02
C PRO A 38 -2.11 0.80 -11.10
N SER A 39 -1.83 1.21 -12.33
CA SER A 39 -1.48 0.29 -13.42
C SER A 39 -0.33 0.85 -14.25
N LYS A 40 0.64 -0.01 -14.57
CA LYS A 40 1.78 0.31 -15.45
C LYS A 40 1.41 0.30 -16.93
N ASP A 41 0.27 -0.32 -17.27
CA ASP A 41 -0.16 -0.56 -18.64
C ASP A 41 -1.08 0.56 -19.15
N VAL A 42 -1.35 1.58 -18.32
CA VAL A 42 -2.18 2.74 -18.69
C VAL A 42 -1.40 4.04 -18.56
N LEU A 43 -1.66 4.97 -19.48
CA LEU A 43 -1.27 6.37 -19.38
C LEU A 43 -2.53 7.17 -19.05
N GLY A 44 -2.52 7.94 -17.98
CA GLY A 44 -3.71 8.64 -17.52
C GLY A 44 -4.65 7.74 -16.72
N TRP A 45 -5.91 7.66 -17.14
CA TRP A 45 -6.96 6.86 -16.50
C TRP A 45 -7.39 5.71 -17.42
N GLY A 46 -7.63 4.54 -16.84
CA GLY A 46 -8.19 3.38 -17.51
C GLY A 46 -9.39 2.82 -16.76
N MET A 47 -10.15 1.94 -17.41
CA MET A 47 -11.17 1.14 -16.72
C MET A 47 -10.50 0.15 -15.78
N ASN A 48 -11.14 -0.18 -14.66
CA ASN A 48 -10.64 -1.20 -13.75
C ASN A 48 -11.29 -2.57 -14.06
N ASP A 49 -10.46 -3.59 -14.27
CA ASP A 49 -10.91 -4.96 -14.52
C ASP A 49 -11.64 -5.60 -13.34
N ARG A 50 -11.59 -4.97 -12.15
CA ARG A 50 -12.44 -5.31 -11.01
C ARG A 50 -13.93 -5.00 -11.22
N GLY A 51 -14.28 -4.25 -12.27
CA GLY A 51 -15.64 -3.83 -12.56
C GLY A 51 -16.12 -2.63 -11.73
N VAL A 52 -15.23 -1.98 -10.98
CA VAL A 52 -15.52 -0.82 -10.14
C VAL A 52 -14.38 0.20 -10.20
N SER A 53 -14.72 1.49 -10.27
CA SER A 53 -13.76 2.60 -10.36
C SER A 53 -12.78 2.47 -11.56
N PHE A 54 -11.58 3.05 -11.42
CA PHE A 54 -10.61 3.27 -12.48
C PHE A 54 -9.25 2.69 -12.13
N THR A 55 -8.43 2.47 -13.16
CA THR A 55 -6.98 2.35 -13.02
C THR A 55 -6.31 3.69 -13.33
N PHE A 56 -5.12 3.95 -12.77
CA PHE A 56 -4.36 5.17 -13.04
C PHE A 56 -2.86 4.92 -13.26
N GLY A 57 -2.29 5.68 -14.19
CA GLY A 57 -0.90 5.58 -14.59
C GLY A 57 0.09 6.30 -13.67
N PRO A 58 1.41 6.11 -13.87
CA PRO A 58 2.45 6.80 -13.11
C PRO A 58 2.45 8.32 -13.35
N ASP A 59 1.93 8.78 -14.49
CA ASP A 59 1.76 10.20 -14.80
C ASP A 59 0.75 10.86 -13.83
N ARG A 60 -0.36 10.17 -13.51
CA ARG A 60 -1.36 10.69 -12.56
C ARG A 60 -0.81 10.75 -11.13
N VAL A 61 0.01 9.78 -10.74
CA VAL A 61 0.70 9.82 -9.43
C VAL A 61 1.62 11.04 -9.35
N THR A 62 2.44 11.24 -10.37
CA THR A 62 3.39 12.36 -10.44
C THR A 62 2.67 13.70 -10.40
N GLU A 63 1.65 13.88 -11.23
CA GLU A 63 0.84 15.10 -11.30
C GLU A 63 0.18 15.41 -9.96
N PHE A 64 -0.45 14.41 -9.33
CA PHE A 64 -1.12 14.59 -8.04
C PHE A 64 -0.16 15.04 -6.95
N LEU A 65 0.99 14.37 -6.82
CA LEU A 65 1.99 14.69 -5.81
C LEU A 65 2.59 16.08 -6.00
N GLN A 66 2.93 16.44 -7.24
CA GLN A 66 3.43 17.79 -7.55
C GLN A 66 2.40 18.87 -7.25
N LYS A 67 1.14 18.65 -7.64
CA LYS A 67 0.05 19.61 -7.42
C LYS A 67 -0.21 19.88 -5.93
N HIS A 68 -0.03 18.86 -5.09
CA HIS A 68 -0.38 18.93 -3.67
C HIS A 68 0.84 19.05 -2.74
N ASP A 69 2.05 19.22 -3.29
CA ASP A 69 3.31 19.31 -2.54
C ASP A 69 3.50 18.13 -1.58
N LEU A 70 3.40 16.91 -2.14
CA LEU A 70 3.52 15.64 -1.42
C LEU A 70 4.63 14.78 -2.04
N ASP A 71 5.25 13.92 -1.22
CA ASP A 71 6.34 13.05 -1.69
C ASP A 71 5.90 11.62 -2.04
N LEU A 72 4.84 11.11 -1.38
CA LEU A 72 4.49 9.69 -1.42
C LEU A 72 2.98 9.47 -1.26
N ILE A 73 2.42 8.62 -2.12
CA ILE A 73 1.11 7.99 -1.91
C ILE A 73 1.31 6.64 -1.22
N CYS A 74 0.79 6.47 0.00
CA CYS A 74 0.72 5.17 0.66
C CYS A 74 -0.69 4.58 0.55
N ARG A 75 -0.80 3.34 0.05
CA ARG A 75 -2.09 2.71 -0.25
C ARG A 75 -2.21 1.20 0.01
N ALA A 76 -3.47 0.74 0.04
CA ALA A 76 -4.05 -0.58 0.33
C ALA A 76 -4.19 -1.66 -0.79
N HIS A 77 -5.25 -2.46 -0.61
CA HIS A 77 -6.12 -3.12 -1.62
C HIS A 77 -5.55 -4.22 -2.53
N GLN A 78 -4.36 -4.07 -3.09
CA GLN A 78 -3.76 -5.07 -3.96
C GLN A 78 -2.86 -6.00 -3.15
N VAL A 79 -3.08 -7.31 -3.29
CA VAL A 79 -2.16 -8.33 -2.78
C VAL A 79 -0.84 -8.21 -3.56
N VAL A 80 0.27 -8.05 -2.86
CA VAL A 80 1.62 -7.93 -3.44
C VAL A 80 2.54 -8.96 -2.79
N GLU A 81 3.44 -9.54 -3.58
CA GLU A 81 4.23 -10.74 -3.21
C GLU A 81 4.97 -10.59 -1.87
N HIS A 82 5.64 -9.45 -1.66
CA HIS A 82 6.44 -9.21 -0.46
C HIS A 82 5.71 -8.39 0.61
N GLY A 83 4.40 -8.22 0.49
CA GLY A 83 3.59 -7.39 1.38
C GLY A 83 3.77 -5.88 1.18
N TYR A 84 4.75 -5.44 0.39
CA TYR A 84 4.82 -4.07 -0.11
C TYR A 84 5.35 -4.03 -1.54
N GLU A 85 4.97 -3.01 -2.30
CA GLU A 85 5.46 -2.77 -3.66
C GLU A 85 5.51 -1.28 -3.96
N PHE A 86 6.61 -0.82 -4.57
CA PHE A 86 6.73 0.56 -5.05
C PHE A 86 6.26 0.68 -6.50
N PHE A 87 5.65 1.82 -6.81
CA PHE A 87 5.17 2.20 -8.14
C PHE A 87 5.59 3.65 -8.44
N ALA A 88 5.55 4.03 -9.73
CA ALA A 88 5.84 5.39 -10.22
C ALA A 88 7.12 5.98 -9.61
N ASN A 89 8.29 5.37 -9.88
CA ASN A 89 9.57 5.84 -9.33
C ASN A 89 9.60 5.99 -7.80
N ARG A 90 8.93 5.08 -7.08
CA ARG A 90 8.80 5.07 -5.61
C ARG A 90 8.00 6.24 -5.05
N GLN A 91 7.17 6.87 -5.88
CA GLN A 91 6.23 7.91 -5.47
C GLN A 91 4.88 7.35 -5.00
N LEU A 92 4.61 6.06 -5.24
CA LEU A 92 3.51 5.34 -4.64
C LEU A 92 4.02 4.04 -4.03
N VAL A 93 3.48 3.67 -2.87
CA VAL A 93 3.72 2.37 -2.23
C VAL A 93 2.40 1.69 -1.90
N THR A 94 2.27 0.44 -2.33
CA THR A 94 1.21 -0.48 -1.90
C THR A 94 1.69 -1.25 -0.69
N ILE A 95 0.88 -1.33 0.38
CA ILE A 95 1.12 -2.14 1.58
C ILE A 95 0.00 -3.15 1.71
N PHE A 96 0.35 -4.42 1.90
CA PHE A 96 -0.59 -5.50 2.16
C PHE A 96 -0.12 -6.28 3.39
N SER A 97 -0.96 -6.37 4.41
CA SER A 97 -0.55 -6.87 5.74
C SER A 97 -1.10 -8.26 6.10
N ALA A 98 -1.86 -8.90 5.21
CA ALA A 98 -2.37 -10.26 5.41
C ALA A 98 -1.48 -11.27 4.68
N PRO A 99 -0.51 -11.93 5.37
CA PRO A 99 0.29 -12.97 4.75
C PRO A 99 -0.57 -14.18 4.39
N ASN A 100 -0.19 -14.90 3.33
CA ASN A 100 -0.91 -16.06 2.82
C ASN A 100 -2.40 -15.73 2.60
N TYR A 101 -2.67 -14.66 1.86
CA TYR A 101 -4.02 -14.13 1.69
C TYR A 101 -4.97 -15.23 1.18
N CYS A 102 -6.14 -15.34 1.80
CA CYS A 102 -7.14 -16.38 1.57
C CYS A 102 -6.63 -17.84 1.64
N GLY A 103 -5.39 -18.10 2.05
CA GLY A 103 -4.76 -19.42 1.98
C GLY A 103 -4.37 -19.87 0.57
N GLU A 104 -4.49 -19.00 -0.43
CA GLU A 104 -4.26 -19.28 -1.85
C GLU A 104 -3.00 -18.59 -2.40
N PHE A 105 -2.66 -17.44 -1.83
CA PHE A 105 -1.47 -16.68 -2.18
C PHE A 105 -0.31 -17.07 -1.25
N ASP A 106 0.93 -17.06 -1.72
CA ASP A 106 2.13 -17.22 -0.86
C ASP A 106 2.74 -15.87 -0.47
N ASN A 107 1.94 -14.80 -0.48
CA ASN A 107 2.41 -13.46 -0.23
C ASN A 107 2.82 -13.27 1.24
N ALA A 108 3.84 -12.44 1.48
CA ALA A 108 4.11 -11.90 2.79
C ALA A 108 3.12 -10.77 3.16
N GLY A 109 3.03 -10.47 4.44
CA GLY A 109 2.48 -9.23 4.95
C GLY A 109 3.60 -8.21 5.19
N ALA A 110 3.32 -6.93 5.07
CA ALA A 110 4.24 -5.88 5.49
C ALA A 110 3.58 -4.82 6.37
N MET A 111 4.41 -4.14 7.14
CA MET A 111 4.08 -2.90 7.86
C MET A 111 5.11 -1.84 7.50
N MET A 112 4.65 -0.65 7.14
CA MET A 112 5.52 0.51 6.92
C MET A 112 5.62 1.34 8.20
N SER A 113 6.84 1.61 8.64
CA SER A 113 7.16 2.57 9.69
C SER A 113 7.68 3.86 9.07
N VAL A 114 7.24 5.00 9.56
CA VAL A 114 7.69 6.34 9.14
C VAL A 114 8.23 7.05 10.37
N ASP A 115 9.51 7.43 10.34
CA ASP A 115 10.14 8.09 11.48
C ASP A 115 10.00 9.62 11.44
N GLY A 116 10.58 10.32 12.44
CA GLY A 116 10.53 11.77 12.54
C GLY A 116 11.24 12.53 11.41
N THR A 117 12.05 11.85 10.59
CA THR A 117 12.70 12.39 9.38
C THR A 117 11.95 12.03 8.10
N LEU A 118 10.76 11.41 8.23
CA LEU A 118 9.95 10.87 7.14
C LEU A 118 10.65 9.73 6.38
N MET A 119 11.64 9.07 6.99
CA MET A 119 12.25 7.88 6.41
C MET A 119 11.28 6.70 6.56
N CYS A 120 11.01 6.02 5.45
CA CYS A 120 10.17 4.83 5.43
C CYS A 120 11.03 3.56 5.59
N SER A 121 10.60 2.67 6.49
CA SER A 121 11.13 1.32 6.62
C SER A 121 10.01 0.29 6.65
N PHE A 122 10.31 -0.94 6.25
CA PHE A 122 9.32 -2.02 6.14
C PHE A 122 9.70 -3.19 7.02
N GLN A 123 8.72 -3.69 7.76
CA GLN A 123 8.81 -4.94 8.52
C GLN A 123 8.00 -5.99 7.78
N ILE A 124 8.63 -7.10 7.43
CA ILE A 124 8.01 -8.16 6.63
C ILE A 124 7.66 -9.35 7.52
N LEU A 125 6.40 -9.80 7.39
CA LEU A 125 5.84 -10.97 8.06
C LEU A 125 5.57 -12.05 6.99
N LYS A 126 6.40 -13.09 6.97
CA LYS A 126 6.20 -14.24 6.07
C LYS A 126 5.00 -15.09 6.51
N PRO A 127 4.36 -15.83 5.59
CA PRO A 127 3.41 -16.88 5.92
C PRO A 127 3.95 -17.82 7.02
N ALA A 128 3.10 -18.16 7.98
CA ALA A 128 3.46 -19.17 8.97
C ALA A 128 3.55 -20.54 8.30
N GLU A 129 4.60 -21.31 8.64
CA GLU A 129 4.69 -22.70 8.18
C GLU A 129 3.49 -23.50 8.69
N LYS A 130 2.81 -24.22 7.80
CA LYS A 130 1.79 -25.19 8.19
C LYS A 130 2.51 -26.30 8.96
N LYS A 131 2.41 -26.31 10.29
CA LYS A 131 2.83 -27.48 11.09
C LYS A 131 2.09 -28.69 10.52
N SER A 132 2.83 -29.65 9.98
CA SER A 132 2.27 -30.93 9.58
C SER A 132 1.59 -31.52 10.81
N ARG A 133 0.27 -31.70 10.76
CA ARG A 133 -0.41 -32.57 11.71
C ARG A 133 0.06 -33.99 11.39
N PHE A 134 1.15 -34.41 12.00
CA PHE A 134 1.53 -35.82 12.01
C PHE A 134 0.31 -36.63 12.52
N PRO A 135 -0.06 -37.73 11.86
CA PRO A 135 -1.03 -38.65 12.43
C PRO A 135 -0.41 -39.20 13.71
N PHE A 136 -1.00 -38.91 14.87
CA PHE A 136 -0.57 -39.46 16.14
C PHE A 136 -0.56 -40.99 16.07
N PRO A 137 0.53 -41.69 16.45
CA PRO A 137 0.42 -43.06 16.92
C PRO A 137 -0.28 -43.03 18.28
N ILE A 138 -1.31 -43.85 18.45
CA ILE A 138 -1.93 -44.12 19.76
C ILE A 138 -0.87 -44.74 20.68
N ALA A 139 -0.50 -44.06 21.77
CA ALA A 139 -0.23 -44.67 23.09
C ALA A 139 0.14 -43.64 24.19
N THR A 140 -0.68 -43.65 25.26
CA THR A 140 -0.38 -43.50 26.70
C THR A 140 0.28 -42.22 27.29
N THR A 141 -0.55 -41.50 28.06
CA THR A 141 -0.30 -40.78 29.34
C THR A 141 1.03 -40.04 29.59
N GLY A 142 0.98 -38.69 29.56
CA GLY A 142 1.98 -37.80 30.17
C GLY A 142 1.53 -36.33 30.17
N LYS A 143 1.59 -35.66 31.34
CA LYS A 143 1.18 -34.28 31.71
C LYS A 143 1.23 -33.18 30.63
N PRO A 144 0.31 -32.18 30.66
CA PRO A 144 0.39 -31.02 29.77
C PRO A 144 1.34 -29.94 30.33
N GLY A 145 2.37 -29.62 29.54
CA GLY A 145 3.15 -28.37 29.65
C GLY A 145 2.57 -27.32 28.71
N ASN A 146 2.54 -26.07 29.19
CA ASN A 146 1.98 -24.87 28.55
C ASN A 146 2.42 -24.66 27.08
N PRO A 147 1.53 -24.21 26.16
CA PRO A 147 1.97 -23.68 24.88
C PRO A 147 2.25 -22.18 24.99
N SER A 148 3.50 -21.81 24.69
CA SER A 148 3.91 -20.44 24.43
C SER A 148 3.16 -19.90 23.22
N ALA A 149 2.55 -18.72 23.35
CA ALA A 149 1.90 -17.99 22.27
C ALA A 149 2.89 -17.77 21.10
N GLY A 150 2.47 -18.15 19.89
CA GLY A 150 3.24 -17.93 18.67
C GLY A 150 3.30 -16.45 18.33
N VAL A 151 4.42 -15.82 18.66
CA VAL A 151 4.78 -14.48 18.17
C VAL A 151 5.21 -14.65 16.72
N GLY A 152 4.56 -13.94 15.79
CA GLY A 152 5.00 -13.89 14.39
C GLY A 152 6.44 -13.40 14.32
N VAL A 153 7.31 -14.19 13.70
CA VAL A 153 8.73 -13.85 13.56
C VAL A 153 8.87 -12.85 12.42
N PHE A 154 9.20 -11.60 12.75
CA PHE A 154 9.56 -10.58 11.76
C PHE A 154 10.87 -10.99 11.10
N SER A 155 10.87 -11.20 9.77
CA SER A 155 12.00 -11.83 9.10
C SER A 155 13.06 -10.86 8.57
N SER A 156 12.75 -9.56 8.47
CA SER A 156 13.70 -8.55 7.97
C SER A 156 13.13 -7.12 8.07
N THR A 157 14.03 -6.15 8.25
CA THR A 157 13.75 -4.71 8.09
C THR A 157 14.46 -4.19 6.85
N THR A 158 13.72 -3.61 5.91
CA THR A 158 14.30 -2.91 4.75
C THR A 158 14.03 -1.41 4.85
N THR A 159 15.01 -0.56 4.53
CA THR A 159 14.87 0.89 4.52
C THR A 159 14.75 1.42 3.10
N ALA A 160 13.80 2.30 2.86
CA ALA A 160 13.60 2.92 1.56
C ALA A 160 13.32 4.41 1.77
N LYS A 161 14.22 5.29 1.30
CA LYS A 161 13.92 6.72 1.24
C LYS A 161 12.84 6.98 0.16
N PRO A 162 11.73 7.66 0.47
CA PRO A 162 10.81 8.19 -0.55
C PRO A 162 11.54 9.20 -1.43
N GLY A 163 11.18 9.28 -2.71
CA GLY A 163 11.59 10.29 -3.70
C GLY A 163 12.88 11.07 -3.43
N ASN A 164 14.00 10.70 -4.07
CA ASN A 164 14.99 11.72 -4.42
C ASN A 164 14.53 12.35 -5.74
N SER A 165 13.96 13.55 -5.70
CA SER A 165 14.00 14.44 -6.86
C SER A 165 15.47 14.65 -7.25
N PRO A 166 15.87 14.50 -8.52
CA PRO A 166 17.22 14.86 -8.92
C PRO A 166 17.47 16.32 -8.58
N GLY A 167 18.54 16.58 -7.81
CA GLY A 167 19.01 17.93 -7.57
C GLY A 167 19.44 18.59 -8.89
N GLY A 168 18.88 19.77 -9.17
CA GLY A 168 19.10 20.57 -10.38
C GLY A 168 17.82 20.63 -11.19
N ILE A 169 17.05 21.73 -11.21
CA ILE A 169 17.44 23.09 -11.57
C ILE A 169 16.77 24.08 -10.59
N LYS A 170 17.50 24.52 -9.57
CA LYS A 170 17.32 25.86 -9.00
C LYS A 170 18.47 26.71 -9.51
N SER A 171 18.40 27.15 -10.78
CA SER A 171 19.28 28.18 -11.30
C SER A 171 18.46 29.36 -11.79
N PHE A 172 18.53 30.44 -11.02
CA PHE A 172 18.68 31.81 -11.48
C PHE A 172 17.92 32.22 -12.76
N LEU A 173 16.80 32.90 -12.58
CA LEU A 173 16.52 34.22 -13.18
C LEU A 173 15.54 34.89 -12.19
N GLY A 174 15.93 35.83 -11.33
CA GLY A 174 16.77 36.98 -11.63
C GLY A 174 15.86 38.09 -12.16
N ALA A 175 15.32 38.88 -11.26
CA ALA A 175 14.62 40.12 -11.55
C ALA A 175 15.43 40.99 -12.54
N LYS A 176 14.78 41.51 -13.59
CA LYS A 176 14.98 42.88 -14.06
C LYS A 176 13.96 43.30 -15.14
N VAL A 177 13.42 44.49 -14.88
CA VAL A 177 12.59 45.42 -15.67
C VAL A 177 11.13 45.05 -15.83
#